data_AF-A0A814IAF7-F1
#
_entry.id   AF-A0A814IAF7-F1
#
_cell.length_a   1.000
_cell.length_b   1.000
_cell.length_c   1.000
_cell.angle_alpha   90.00
_cell.angle_beta   90.00
_cell.angle_gamma   90.00
#
_symmetry.space_group_name_H-M   'P 1'
#
loop_
_entity.id
_entity.type
_entity.pdbx_description
1 polymer ?
#
loop_
_entity_poly.entity_id
_entity_poly.type
_entity_poly.pdbx_seq_one_letter_code
_entity_poly.pdbx_strand_id
1 'polypeptide(L)'
;MMDASSNRIVLFGGDLNIREKELEKVGNVPSGIVDLWIETGKRKECAYTWDMNRNTNVYYSSTEYRPRARFDRLYYRPSTQTTIHFQPVYFELEGLEKLLSIKRYCSDHWAILAYFDI
;
A
#
# COMPACT_ATOMS: atom_id res chain seq x y z
N MET A 1 11.22 -16.96 -15.58
CA MET A 1 10.99 -16.54 -14.18
C MET A 1 10.62 -17.80 -13.42
N MET A 2 11.29 -18.16 -12.33
CA MET A 2 10.85 -19.30 -11.52
C MET A 2 9.73 -18.81 -10.61
N ASP A 3 8.52 -19.33 -10.81
CA ASP A 3 7.39 -19.00 -9.93
C ASP A 3 7.68 -19.51 -8.52
N ALA A 4 7.37 -18.71 -7.52
CA ALA A 4 7.40 -19.18 -6.14
C ALA A 4 6.46 -20.38 -6.00
N SER A 5 6.93 -21.46 -5.38
CA SER A 5 6.14 -22.68 -5.17
C SER A 5 4.75 -22.39 -4.59
N SER A 6 3.74 -23.11 -5.04
CA SER A 6 2.34 -22.91 -4.64
C SER A 6 2.04 -23.27 -3.18
N ASN A 7 2.98 -23.93 -2.49
CA ASN A 7 2.93 -24.16 -1.04
C ASN A 7 3.50 -23.00 -0.20
N ARG A 8 3.79 -21.84 -0.80
CA ARG A 8 4.30 -20.65 -0.11
C ARG A 8 3.30 -19.50 -0.19
N ILE A 9 3.07 -18.89 0.97
CA ILE A 9 2.53 -17.54 1.07
C ILE A 9 3.59 -16.57 0.55
N VAL A 10 3.19 -15.63 -0.30
CA VAL A 10 4.08 -14.60 -0.84
C VAL A 10 3.52 -13.23 -0.51
N LEU A 11 4.36 -12.37 0.06
CA LEU A 11 4.10 -10.95 0.25
C LEU A 11 5.04 -10.17 -0.66
N PHE A 12 4.49 -9.24 -1.43
CA PHE A 12 5.26 -8.35 -2.30
C PHE A 12 4.76 -6.92 -2.09
N GLY A 13 5.65 -5.99 -1.83
CA GLY A 13 5.25 -4.61 -1.59
C GLY A 13 6.40 -3.67 -1.33
N GLY A 14 6.04 -2.43 -1.02
CA GLY A 14 6.95 -1.30 -0.87
C GLY A 14 6.44 -0.11 -1.67
N ASP A 15 7.29 0.89 -1.88
CA ASP A 15 7.00 2.00 -2.78
C ASP A 15 7.17 1.54 -4.23
N LEU A 16 6.04 1.37 -4.93
CA LEU A 16 6.02 0.92 -6.31
C LEU A 16 5.92 2.07 -7.29
N ASN A 17 5.59 3.29 -6.84
CA ASN A 17 5.33 4.45 -7.69
C ASN A 17 4.26 4.22 -8.81
N ILE A 18 3.42 3.19 -8.69
CA ILE A 18 2.46 2.81 -9.74
C ILE A 18 1.20 3.67 -9.69
N ARG A 19 0.75 4.11 -10.87
CA ARG A 19 -0.58 4.67 -11.13
C ARG A 19 -1.51 3.58 -11.65
N GLU A 20 -2.80 3.65 -11.34
CA GLU A 20 -3.80 2.66 -11.80
C GLU A 20 -3.77 2.49 -13.33
N LYS A 21 -3.63 3.58 -14.10
CA LYS A 21 -3.51 3.52 -15.56
C LYS A 21 -2.27 2.78 -16.08
N GLU A 22 -1.20 2.72 -15.30
CA GLU A 22 0.01 1.96 -15.66
C GLU A 22 -0.22 0.47 -15.46
N LEU A 23 -0.92 0.11 -14.38
CA LEU A 23 -1.32 -1.25 -14.07
C LEU A 23 -2.29 -1.81 -15.12
N GLU A 24 -3.28 -1.00 -15.55
CA GLU A 24 -4.22 -1.35 -16.62
C GLU A 24 -3.50 -1.67 -17.94
N LYS A 25 -2.46 -0.89 -18.30
CA LYS A 25 -1.69 -1.08 -19.54
C LYS A 25 -0.92 -2.40 -19.58
N VAL A 26 -0.55 -2.95 -18.43
CA VAL A 26 0.21 -4.22 -18.34
C VAL A 26 -0.68 -5.43 -18.05
N GLY A 27 -2.01 -5.27 -18.11
CA GLY A 27 -2.96 -6.37 -17.93
C GLY A 27 -3.44 -6.57 -16.48
N ASN A 28 -3.28 -5.55 -15.63
CA ASN A 28 -3.62 -5.57 -14.20
C ASN A 28 -2.80 -6.57 -13.36
N VAL A 29 -3.17 -6.69 -12.08
CA VAL A 29 -2.58 -7.67 -11.15
C VAL A 29 -2.93 -9.08 -11.64
N PRO A 30 -1.96 -10.02 -11.72
CA PRO A 30 -2.23 -11.40 -12.10
C PRO A 30 -3.27 -12.08 -11.21
N SER A 31 -4.04 -13.01 -11.79
CA SER A 31 -5.03 -13.80 -11.06
C SER A 31 -4.39 -14.57 -9.89
N GLY A 32 -5.08 -14.61 -8.75
CA GLY A 32 -4.61 -15.26 -7.52
C GLY A 32 -3.65 -14.41 -6.68
N ILE A 33 -3.31 -13.20 -7.11
CA ILE A 33 -2.63 -12.19 -6.29
C ILE A 33 -3.67 -11.13 -5.91
N VAL A 34 -3.73 -10.77 -4.64
CA VAL A 34 -4.64 -9.75 -4.11
C VAL A 34 -3.86 -8.51 -3.66
N ASP A 35 -4.45 -7.34 -3.87
CA ASP A 35 -3.98 -6.08 -3.29
C ASP A 35 -4.61 -5.93 -1.91
N LEU A 36 -3.80 -5.77 -0.86
CA LEU A 36 -4.30 -5.81 0.51
C LEU A 36 -5.29 -4.69 0.80
N TRP A 37 -5.04 -3.46 0.31
CA TRP A 37 -5.97 -2.35 0.52
C TRP A 37 -7.32 -2.65 -0.13
N ILE A 38 -7.30 -3.33 -1.28
CA ILE A 38 -8.52 -3.79 -1.97
C ILE A 38 -9.23 -4.86 -1.16
N GLU A 39 -8.51 -5.90 -0.74
CA GLU A 39 -9.05 -7.05 -0.04
C GLU A 39 -9.66 -6.66 1.31
N THR A 40 -9.02 -5.75 2.05
CA THR A 40 -9.50 -5.27 3.35
C THR A 40 -10.50 -4.11 3.23
N GLY A 41 -11.23 -4.01 2.12
CA GLY A 41 -12.41 -3.14 1.98
C GLY A 41 -12.20 -1.74 1.39
N LYS A 42 -11.04 -1.43 0.79
CA LYS A 42 -10.78 -0.17 0.05
C LYS A 42 -11.08 1.10 0.85
N ARG A 43 -10.76 1.09 2.15
CA ARG A 43 -11.01 2.19 3.07
C ARG A 43 -10.37 3.49 2.58
N LYS A 44 -11.15 4.58 2.53
CA LYS A 44 -10.72 5.85 1.92
C LYS A 44 -9.67 6.57 2.76
N GLU A 45 -9.74 6.41 4.08
CA GLU A 45 -8.83 6.99 5.07
C GLU A 45 -7.36 6.53 4.88
N CYS A 46 -7.16 5.36 4.29
CA CYS A 46 -5.85 4.76 4.01
C CYS A 46 -5.56 4.56 2.51
N ALA A 47 -6.32 5.23 1.62
CA ALA A 47 -6.17 5.04 0.17
C ALA A 47 -4.91 5.70 -0.42
N TYR A 48 -4.42 6.79 0.18
CA TYR A 48 -3.28 7.55 -0.33
C TYR A 48 -2.11 7.48 0.64
N THR A 49 -1.04 6.83 0.23
CA THR A 49 0.18 6.66 1.03
C THR A 49 1.13 7.83 0.83
N TRP A 50 0.97 8.58 -0.26
CA TRP A 50 1.63 9.86 -0.48
C TRP A 50 0.56 10.91 -0.76
N ASP A 51 0.42 11.92 0.10
CA ASP A 51 -0.68 12.90 0.02
C ASP A 51 -0.25 14.30 0.45
N MET A 52 -0.06 15.19 -0.53
CA MET A 52 0.33 16.58 -0.26
C MET A 52 -0.79 17.45 0.35
N ASN A 53 -2.02 16.95 0.46
CA ASN A 53 -3.08 17.64 1.21
C ASN A 53 -2.90 17.47 2.72
N ARG A 54 -2.29 16.36 3.15
CA ARG A 54 -2.12 15.99 4.57
C ARG A 54 -0.67 16.09 5.02
N ASN A 55 0.26 15.75 4.13
CA ASN A 55 1.69 15.77 4.39
C ASN A 55 2.32 17.07 3.88
N THR A 56 2.99 17.80 4.78
CA THR A 56 3.61 19.10 4.50
C THR A 56 5.14 19.01 4.37
N ASN A 57 5.70 17.81 4.25
CA ASN A 57 7.15 17.64 4.19
C ASN A 57 7.71 18.12 2.85
N VAL A 58 7.00 17.94 1.75
CA VAL A 58 7.43 18.36 0.41
C VAL A 58 6.76 19.67 0.04
N TYR A 59 7.55 20.62 -0.45
CA TYR A 59 7.02 21.87 -0.99
C TYR A 59 6.51 21.66 -2.42
N TYR A 60 5.35 22.23 -2.72
CA TYR A 60 4.82 22.29 -4.09
C TYR A 60 4.26 23.69 -4.33
N SER A 61 4.58 24.29 -5.47
CA SER A 61 4.29 25.71 -5.74
C SER A 61 2.83 25.98 -6.04
N SER A 62 2.08 25.01 -6.58
CA SER A 62 0.65 25.18 -6.87
C SER A 62 -0.19 25.11 -5.60
N THR A 63 -1.08 26.09 -5.44
CA THR A 63 -2.11 26.11 -4.40
C THR A 63 -3.44 25.53 -4.89
N GLU A 64 -3.64 25.39 -6.20
CA GLU A 64 -4.90 24.92 -6.80
C GLU A 64 -5.01 23.40 -6.81
N TYR A 65 -3.88 22.71 -6.92
CA TYR A 65 -3.83 21.26 -6.96
C TYR A 65 -2.72 20.73 -6.07
N ARG A 66 -3.07 19.80 -5.18
CA ARG A 66 -2.14 19.06 -4.34
C ARG A 66 -2.19 17.58 -4.72
N PRO A 67 -1.14 17.04 -5.33
CA PRO A 67 -1.15 15.67 -5.79
C PRO A 67 -1.20 14.69 -4.62
N ARG A 68 -1.80 13.54 -4.89
CA ARG A 68 -1.88 12.40 -3.97
C ARG A 68 -1.88 11.10 -4.77
N ALA A 69 -1.27 10.06 -4.21
CA ALA A 69 -1.10 8.79 -4.89
C ALA A 69 -1.02 7.63 -3.90
N ARG A 70 -1.29 6.43 -4.42
CA ARG A 70 -1.13 5.15 -3.73
C ARG A 70 0.12 4.45 -4.27
N PHE A 71 1.26 5.06 -3.95
CA PHE A 71 2.56 4.60 -4.42
C PHE A 71 3.00 3.35 -3.69
N ASP A 72 2.84 3.36 -2.36
CA ASP A 72 3.10 2.22 -1.52
C ASP A 72 1.94 1.24 -1.63
N ARG A 73 2.26 -0.02 -1.89
CA ARG A 73 1.27 -1.09 -2.03
C ARG A 73 1.80 -2.37 -1.39
N LEU A 74 0.88 -3.21 -0.94
CA LEU A 74 1.19 -4.54 -0.46
C LEU A 74 0.27 -5.54 -1.17
N TYR A 75 0.87 -6.55 -1.75
CA TYR A 75 0.21 -7.64 -2.46
C TYR A 75 0.46 -8.97 -1.75
N TYR A 76 -0.54 -9.84 -1.81
CA TYR A 76 -0.53 -11.15 -1.19
C TYR A 76 -0.90 -12.22 -2.19
N ARG A 77 -0.16 -13.33 -2.18
CA ARG A 77 -0.55 -14.57 -2.85
C ARG A 77 -0.71 -15.67 -1.80
N PRO A 78 -1.91 -16.24 -1.63
CA PRO A 78 -2.13 -17.36 -0.74
C PRO A 78 -1.36 -18.59 -1.21
N SER A 79 -1.04 -19.46 -0.25
CA SER A 79 -0.60 -20.83 -0.57
C SER A 79 -1.83 -21.69 -0.85
N THR A 80 -1.79 -22.47 -1.93
CA THR A 80 -2.90 -23.38 -2.30
C THR A 80 -2.79 -24.77 -1.66
N GLN A 81 -1.69 -25.04 -0.95
CA GLN A 81 -1.37 -26.35 -0.39
C GLN A 81 -1.22 -26.34 1.14
N THR A 82 -1.49 -25.21 1.80
CA THR A 82 -1.38 -25.10 3.26
C THR A 82 -2.75 -25.15 3.92
N THR A 83 -2.83 -25.73 5.11
CA THR A 83 -4.00 -25.64 5.99
C THR A 83 -3.94 -24.41 6.91
N ILE A 84 -2.82 -23.67 6.92
CA ILE A 84 -2.66 -22.45 7.70
C ILE A 84 -3.60 -21.37 7.13
N HIS A 85 -4.45 -20.83 7.99
CA HIS A 85 -5.37 -19.77 7.64
C HIS A 85 -4.63 -18.43 7.72
N PHE A 86 -3.98 -18.01 6.64
CA PHE A 86 -3.30 -16.71 6.58
C PHE A 86 -4.15 -15.72 5.78
N GLN A 87 -4.84 -14.79 6.44
CA GLN A 87 -5.75 -13.85 5.76
C GLN A 87 -5.50 -12.40 6.19
N PRO A 88 -5.40 -11.45 5.26
CA PRO A 88 -5.32 -10.04 5.61
C PRO A 88 -6.67 -9.58 6.19
N VAL A 89 -6.65 -9.05 7.41
CA VAL A 89 -7.87 -8.61 8.12
C VAL A 89 -7.97 -7.11 8.28
N TYR A 90 -6.83 -6.40 8.25
CA TYR A 90 -6.82 -4.95 8.40
C TYR A 90 -5.61 -4.32 7.71
N PHE A 91 -5.82 -3.11 7.19
CA PHE A 91 -4.83 -2.29 6.50
C PHE A 91 -5.03 -0.84 6.92
N GLU A 92 -4.01 -0.19 7.46
CA GLU A 92 -4.05 1.20 7.89
C GLU A 92 -2.77 1.97 7.56
N LEU A 93 -2.81 3.28 7.81
CA LEU A 93 -1.65 4.15 7.64
C LEU A 93 -1.09 4.55 8.99
N GLU A 94 0.23 4.56 9.07
CA GLU A 94 0.99 4.94 10.26
C GLU A 94 1.96 6.09 9.98
N GLY A 95 2.46 6.69 11.07
CA GLY A 95 3.35 7.85 10.99
C GLY A 95 2.61 9.14 10.60
N LEU A 96 1.31 9.21 10.87
CA LEU A 96 0.43 10.35 10.57
C LEU A 96 0.66 11.56 11.47
N GLU A 97 1.49 11.44 12.51
CA GLU A 97 1.76 12.49 13.48
C GLU A 97 3.04 13.27 13.16
N LYS A 98 3.01 14.58 13.43
CA LYS A 98 4.21 15.41 13.31
C LYS A 98 5.13 15.20 14.50
N LEU A 99 6.42 15.06 14.22
CA LEU A 99 7.47 15.13 15.23
C LEU A 99 7.52 16.56 15.80
N LEU A 100 7.21 16.69 17.09
CA LEU A 100 7.00 17.99 17.75
C LEU A 100 8.22 18.91 17.73
N SER A 101 9.43 18.33 17.75
CA SER A 101 10.70 19.06 17.77
C SER A 101 11.03 19.74 16.44
N ILE A 102 10.66 19.12 15.32
CA ILE A 102 10.99 19.61 13.96
C ILE A 102 9.76 20.03 13.15
N LYS A 103 8.54 19.83 13.69
CA LYS A 103 7.26 20.15 13.06
C LYS A 103 7.05 19.52 11.67
N ARG A 104 7.66 18.36 11.44
CA ARG A 104 7.58 17.56 10.20
C ARG A 104 7.09 16.15 10.50
N TYR A 105 6.53 15.50 9.50
CA TYR A 105 6.22 14.07 9.56
C TYR A 105 7.50 13.25 9.42
N CYS A 106 7.46 11.97 9.80
CA CYS A 106 8.62 11.07 9.71
C CYS A 106 9.13 10.88 8.27
N SER A 107 8.21 10.93 7.30
CA SER A 107 8.47 10.83 5.86
C SER A 107 7.45 11.69 5.11
N ASP A 108 7.67 11.96 3.82
CA ASP A 108 6.62 12.47 2.94
C ASP A 108 5.62 11.39 2.51
N HIS A 109 5.95 10.12 2.74
CA HIS A 109 5.06 8.96 2.68
C HIS A 109 4.49 8.61 4.07
N TRP A 110 3.29 8.03 4.08
CA TRP A 110 2.70 7.33 5.21
C TRP A 110 3.09 5.85 5.16
N ALA A 111 3.43 5.28 6.32
CA ALA A 111 3.73 3.87 6.40
C ALA A 111 2.45 3.04 6.24
N ILE A 112 2.54 1.87 5.63
CA ILE A 112 1.46 0.87 5.61
C ILE A 112 1.65 -0.05 6.81
N LEU A 113 0.59 -0.22 7.60
CA LEU A 113 0.50 -1.28 8.62
C LEU A 113 -0.62 -2.26 8.23
N ALA A 114 -0.27 -3.54 8.14
CA ALA A 114 -1.18 -4.61 7.74
C ALA A 114 -1.22 -5.73 8.77
N TYR A 115 -2.41 -6.25 9.02
CA TYR A 115 -2.68 -7.29 10.01
C TYR A 115 -3.18 -8.53 9.31
N PHE A 116 -2.69 -9.67 9.77
CA PHE A 116 -3.07 -10.98 9.27
C PHE A 116 -3.57 -11.85 10.43
N ASP A 117 -4.65 -12.58 10.18
CA ASP A 117 -5.05 -13.71 11.01
C ASP A 117 -4.28 -14.96 10.54
N ILE A 118 -3.81 -15.82 11.47
CA ILE A 118 -2.88 -16.94 11.22
C ILE A 118 -3.31 -18.21 11.96
#